data_AF-A0A914N113-F1
#
_entry.id   AF-A0A914N113-F1
#
_cell.length_a   1.000
_cell.length_b   1.000
_cell.length_c   1.000
_cell.angle_alpha   90.00
_cell.angle_beta   90.00
_cell.angle_gamma   90.00
#
_symmetry.space_group_name_H-M   'P 1'
#
loop_
_entity.id
_entity.type
_entity.pdbx_description
1 polymer ?
#
loop_
_entity_poly.entity_id
_entity_poly.type
_entity_poly.pdbx_seq_one_letter_code
_entity_poly.pdbx_strand_id
1 'polypeptide(L)'
;MIGSWALIFGFVIFLYWFMEIKHPCEKVILSGHIYLLICLLYIISIIASLTLSAIIFLYCTKNQDVLWILQKNQRLFKRLFFVFSSTLWTFCTCLPYRLLYLGILLSLFSSSPPLLLKQAIDLFYSLLVIGIVCNPIITLFTQRIYRNYLINYFLNPFGKKNKTNKNNSSRRSRTATSLYKNEKEILNINEEKGERRERILL
;
A
#
# COMPACT_ATOMS: atom_id res chain seq x y z
N MET A 1 6.23 -12.28 5.49
CA MET A 1 5.43 -11.85 6.67
C MET A 1 6.25 -11.82 7.95
N ILE A 2 7.02 -12.86 8.28
CA ILE A 2 7.85 -12.91 9.50
C ILE A 2 8.78 -11.71 9.63
N GLY A 3 9.46 -11.30 8.54
CA GLY A 3 10.36 -10.14 8.58
C GLY A 3 9.69 -8.81 8.96
N SER A 4 8.46 -8.56 8.49
CA SER A 4 7.72 -7.33 8.83
C SER A 4 7.33 -7.30 10.31
N TRP A 5 6.91 -8.44 10.86
CA TRP A 5 6.58 -8.55 12.29
C TRP A 5 7.82 -8.40 13.16
N ALA A 6 8.93 -9.06 12.81
CA ALA A 6 10.19 -8.95 13.54
C ALA A 6 10.69 -7.50 13.57
N LEU A 7 10.56 -6.76 12.46
CA LEU A 7 10.93 -5.35 12.39
C LEU A 7 10.05 -4.49 13.30
N ILE A 8 8.72 -4.68 13.28
CA ILE A 8 7.80 -3.96 14.17
C ILE A 8 8.13 -4.25 15.64
N PHE A 9 8.32 -5.52 16.00
CA PHE A 9 8.66 -5.91 17.37
C PHE A 9 10.01 -5.33 17.81
N GLY A 10 11.04 -5.43 16.96
CA GLY A 10 12.35 -4.84 17.24
C GLY A 10 12.27 -3.33 17.43
N PHE A 11 11.46 -2.65 16.62
CA PHE A 11 11.24 -1.21 16.75
C PHE A 11 10.50 -0.83 18.04
N VAL A 12 9.48 -1.60 18.45
CA VAL A 12 8.77 -1.36 19.72
C VAL A 12 9.69 -1.57 20.93
N ILE A 13 10.49 -2.64 20.91
CA ILE A 13 11.49 -2.91 21.96
C ILE A 13 12.51 -1.77 22.03
N PHE A 14 13.00 -1.32 20.87
CA PHE A 14 13.91 -0.19 20.78
C PHE A 14 13.29 1.09 21.36
N LEU A 15 12.02 1.40 21.04
CA LEU A 15 11.35 2.57 21.59
C LEU A 15 11.12 2.47 23.09
N TYR A 16 10.82 1.29 23.61
CA TYR A 16 10.58 1.07 25.04
C TYR A 16 11.80 1.47 25.89
N TRP A 17 13.02 1.26 25.37
CA TRP A 17 14.25 1.67 26.05
C TRP A 17 14.38 3.19 26.25
N PHE A 18 13.67 4.00 25.46
CA PHE A 18 13.71 5.46 25.52
C PHE A 18 12.45 6.07 26.16
N MET A 19 11.53 5.26 26.68
CA MET A 19 10.31 5.73 27.33
C MET A 19 10.57 6.03 28.81
N GLU A 20 10.16 7.22 29.25
CA GLU A 20 10.17 7.59 30.67
C GLU A 20 8.73 7.66 31.18
N ILE A 21 8.43 6.94 32.26
CA ILE A 21 7.09 6.91 32.87
C ILE A 21 7.05 8.00 33.94
N LYS A 22 6.24 9.06 33.74
CA LYS A 22 6.01 10.09 34.78
C LYS A 22 4.68 9.86 35.49
N HIS A 23 4.74 9.63 36.81
CA HIS A 23 3.59 9.61 37.72
C HIS A 23 3.07 11.06 37.95
N PRO A 24 1.75 11.29 38.18
CA PRO A 24 0.74 10.37 38.69
C PRO A 24 -0.25 9.78 37.67
N CYS A 25 -0.21 10.16 36.38
CA CYS A 25 -1.18 9.70 35.37
C CYS A 25 -0.62 8.68 34.36
N GLU A 26 0.48 7.98 34.69
CA GLU A 26 1.18 7.03 33.79
C GLU A 26 1.43 7.62 32.40
N LYS A 27 1.72 8.93 32.33
CA LYS A 27 2.00 9.56 31.05
C LYS A 27 3.38 9.10 30.60
N VAL A 28 3.40 8.27 29.57
CA VAL A 28 4.63 7.87 28.89
C VAL A 28 5.12 9.07 28.09
N ILE A 29 6.26 9.62 28.50
CA ILE A 29 6.91 10.72 27.81
C ILE A 29 8.10 10.13 27.05
N LEU A 30 8.10 10.34 25.74
CA LEU A 30 9.23 10.01 24.88
C LEU A 30 10.12 11.24 24.76
N SER A 31 11.44 11.05 24.78
CA SER A 31 12.40 12.13 24.51
C SER A 31 12.12 12.80 23.16
N GLY A 32 12.17 14.13 23.12
CA GLY A 32 11.84 14.90 21.92
C GLY A 32 12.73 14.63 20.74
N HIS A 33 14.01 14.33 20.99
CA HIS A 33 14.95 13.96 19.93
C HIS A 33 14.59 12.62 19.27
N ILE A 34 14.16 11.64 20.07
CA ILE A 34 13.71 10.34 19.54
C ILE A 34 12.40 10.52 18.77
N TYR A 35 11.47 11.32 19.30
CA TYR A 35 10.22 11.61 18.60
C TYR A 35 10.44 12.34 17.26
N LEU A 36 11.40 13.28 17.21
CA LEU A 36 11.82 13.95 15.98
C LEU A 36 12.38 12.95 14.96
N LEU A 37 13.23 12.02 15.39
CA LEU A 37 13.78 10.97 14.51
C LEU A 37 12.67 10.10 13.90
N ILE A 38 11.66 9.73 14.70
CA ILE A 38 10.49 8.98 14.22
C ILE A 38 9.73 9.77 13.14
N CYS A 39 9.56 11.09 13.34
CA CYS A 39 8.93 11.96 12.35
C CYS A 39 9.75 12.05 11.06
N LEU A 40 11.08 12.17 11.15
CA LEU A 40 11.96 12.20 9.98
C LEU A 40 11.93 10.89 9.20
N LEU A 41 12.04 9.74 9.88
CA LEU A 41 11.96 8.42 9.24
C LEU A 41 10.62 8.24 8.50
N TYR A 42 9.54 8.76 9.09
CA TYR A 42 8.22 8.73 8.46
C TYR A 42 8.17 9.58 7.18
N ILE A 43 8.72 10.79 7.19
CA ILE A 43 8.82 11.65 6.00
C ILE A 43 9.69 10.99 4.92
N ILE A 44 10.84 10.44 5.29
CA ILE A 44 11.76 9.75 4.38
C ILE A 44 11.07 8.57 3.70
N SER A 45 10.32 7.76 4.46
CA SER A 45 9.57 6.62 3.91
C SER A 45 8.57 7.04 2.83
N ILE A 46 7.94 8.20 3.01
CA ILE A 46 6.96 8.73 2.06
C ILE A 46 7.64 9.27 0.81
N ILE A 47 8.73 10.04 0.97
CA ILE A 47 9.52 10.52 -0.16
C ILE A 47 10.02 9.31 -0.97
N ALA A 48 10.57 8.28 -0.31
CA ALA A 48 10.99 7.05 -0.99
C ALA A 48 9.84 6.39 -1.77
N SER A 49 8.63 6.33 -1.18
CA SER A 49 7.46 5.76 -1.85
C SER A 49 7.01 6.58 -3.08
N LEU A 50 7.07 7.92 -2.98
CA LEU A 50 6.77 8.84 -4.08
C LEU A 50 7.80 8.72 -5.20
N THR A 51 9.09 8.74 -4.85
CA THR A 51 10.19 8.60 -5.80
C THR A 51 10.10 7.27 -6.53
N LEU A 52 9.81 6.16 -5.83
CA LEU A 52 9.64 4.86 -6.46
C LEU A 52 8.45 4.87 -7.44
N SER A 53 7.31 5.45 -7.03
CA SER A 53 6.14 5.58 -7.90
C SER A 53 6.43 6.43 -9.15
N ALA A 54 7.17 7.53 -9.00
CA ALA A 54 7.57 8.41 -10.09
C ALA A 54 8.54 7.72 -11.05
N ILE A 55 9.53 6.98 -10.53
CA ILE A 55 10.47 6.19 -11.34
C ILE A 55 9.72 5.16 -12.18
N ILE A 56 8.78 4.43 -11.57
CA ILE A 56 7.95 3.46 -12.30
C ILE A 56 7.17 4.17 -13.41
N PHE A 57 6.53 5.29 -13.12
CA PHE A 57 5.76 6.05 -14.11
C PHE A 57 6.63 6.55 -15.28
N LEU A 58 7.81 7.09 -15.00
CA LEU A 58 8.76 7.55 -16.02
C LEU A 58 9.28 6.39 -16.88
N TYR A 59 9.60 5.26 -16.24
CA TYR A 59 10.02 4.04 -16.94
C TYR A 59 8.94 3.54 -17.90
N CYS A 60 7.67 3.56 -17.48
CA CYS A 60 6.55 3.15 -18.32
C CYS A 60 6.27 4.11 -19.47
N THR A 61 6.47 5.42 -19.25
CA THR A 61 6.27 6.44 -20.29
C THR A 61 7.35 6.36 -21.37
N LYS A 62 8.59 6.01 -20.99
CA LYS A 62 9.73 5.93 -21.92
C LYS A 62 9.73 4.66 -22.78
N ASN A 63 9.14 3.56 -22.28
CA ASN A 63 9.06 2.28 -22.99
C ASN A 63 7.60 1.99 -23.41
N GLN A 64 7.24 2.31 -24.67
CA GLN A 64 5.88 2.09 -25.20
C GLN A 64 5.39 0.63 -25.10
N ASP A 65 6.29 -0.35 -25.20
CA ASP A 65 5.95 -1.77 -25.05
C ASP A 65 5.54 -2.12 -23.60
N VAL A 66 6.16 -1.46 -22.62
CA VAL A 66 5.84 -1.61 -21.20
C VAL A 66 4.55 -0.87 -20.86
N LEU A 67 4.26 0.26 -21.51
CA LEU A 67 2.98 0.97 -21.40
C LEU A 67 1.81 0.05 -21.79
N TRP A 68 1.95 -0.73 -22.85
CA TRP A 68 0.94 -1.69 -23.29
C TRP A 68 0.74 -2.83 -22.27
N ILE A 69 1.83 -3.30 -21.65
CA ILE A 69 1.78 -4.27 -20.54
C ILE A 69 1.12 -3.67 -19.30
N LEU A 70 1.33 -2.39 -18.96
CA LEU A 70 0.62 -1.72 -17.85
C LEU A 70 -0.86 -1.48 -18.16
N GLN A 71 -1.20 -1.11 -19.39
CA GLN A 71 -2.58 -1.02 -19.84
C GLN A 71 -3.28 -2.39 -19.79
N LYS A 72 -2.56 -3.48 -20.04
CA LYS A 72 -3.05 -4.84 -19.83
C LYS A 72 -3.12 -5.22 -18.34
N ASN A 73 -2.20 -4.69 -17.53
CA ASN A 73 -2.10 -4.90 -16.08
C ASN A 73 -2.65 -3.72 -15.24
N GLN A 74 -3.74 -3.07 -15.67
CA GLN A 74 -4.34 -1.95 -14.91
C GLN A 74 -4.64 -2.29 -13.44
N ARG A 75 -4.79 -3.59 -13.13
CA ARG A 75 -4.99 -4.08 -11.76
C ARG A 75 -3.79 -3.82 -10.85
N LEU A 76 -2.56 -3.95 -11.35
CA LEU A 76 -1.34 -3.65 -10.59
C LEU A 76 -1.19 -2.15 -10.37
N PHE A 77 -1.43 -1.35 -11.40
CA PHE A 77 -1.42 0.11 -11.30
C PHE A 77 -2.48 0.61 -10.31
N LYS A 78 -3.72 0.11 -10.40
CA LYS A 78 -4.79 0.45 -9.43
C LYS A 78 -4.43 0.07 -8.00
N ARG A 79 -3.71 -1.04 -7.79
CA ARG A 79 -3.23 -1.45 -6.47
C ARG A 79 -2.12 -0.54 -5.95
N LEU A 80 -1.14 -0.19 -6.79
CA LEU A 80 -0.09 0.75 -6.44
C LEU A 80 -0.66 2.13 -6.13
N PHE A 81 -1.56 2.64 -6.98
CA PHE A 81 -2.26 3.89 -6.76
C PHE A 81 -3.11 3.85 -5.48
N PHE A 82 -3.78 2.73 -5.20
CA PHE A 82 -4.51 2.55 -3.94
C PHE A 82 -3.58 2.62 -2.72
N VAL A 83 -2.46 1.88 -2.75
CA VAL A 83 -1.44 1.92 -1.70
C VAL A 83 -0.94 3.36 -1.53
N PHE A 84 -0.63 4.03 -2.64
CA PHE A 84 -0.18 5.42 -2.67
C PHE A 84 -1.21 6.39 -2.06
N SER A 85 -2.48 6.31 -2.48
CA SER A 85 -3.56 7.12 -1.91
C SER A 85 -3.76 6.85 -0.43
N SER A 86 -3.63 5.59 0.01
CA SER A 86 -3.72 5.25 1.43
C SER A 86 -2.54 5.81 2.23
N THR A 87 -1.31 5.77 1.68
CA THR A 87 -0.13 6.35 2.31
C THR A 87 -0.20 7.88 2.36
N LEU A 88 -0.70 8.52 1.30
CA LEU A 88 -0.91 9.96 1.23
C LEU A 88 -2.00 10.40 2.20
N TRP A 89 -3.09 9.64 2.30
CA TRP A 89 -4.13 9.88 3.30
C TRP A 89 -3.54 9.82 4.71
N THR A 90 -2.85 8.73 5.06
CA THR A 90 -2.20 8.61 6.37
C THR A 90 -1.16 9.68 6.63
N PHE A 91 -0.52 10.22 5.60
CA PHE A 91 0.37 11.37 5.73
C PHE A 91 -0.40 12.63 6.12
N CYS A 92 -1.44 12.97 5.36
CA CYS A 92 -2.27 14.14 5.62
C CYS A 92 -2.95 14.08 6.99
N THR A 93 -3.25 12.89 7.53
CA THR A 93 -3.87 12.76 8.85
C THR A 93 -2.84 12.69 9.98
N CYS A 94 -1.73 11.95 9.80
CA CYS A 94 -0.78 11.65 10.87
C CYS A 94 0.31 12.71 11.02
N LEU A 95 0.80 13.28 9.91
CA LEU A 95 1.92 14.23 9.96
C LEU A 95 1.57 15.55 10.66
N PRO A 96 0.40 16.19 10.41
CA PRO A 96 0.04 17.43 11.11
C PRO A 96 -0.03 17.22 12.61
N TYR A 97 -0.68 16.14 13.07
CA TYR A 97 -0.71 15.77 14.49
C TYR A 97 0.69 15.63 15.08
N ARG A 98 1.57 14.87 14.40
CA ARG A 98 2.93 14.60 14.88
C ARG A 98 3.79 15.86 14.94
N LEU A 99 3.69 16.74 13.95
CA LEU A 99 4.41 18.02 13.95
C LEU A 99 3.89 18.97 15.04
N LEU A 100 2.58 19.05 15.23
CA LEU A 100 1.99 19.88 16.29
C LEU A 100 2.41 19.39 17.68
N TYR A 101 2.39 18.07 17.89
CA TYR A 101 2.85 17.46 19.15
C TYR A 101 4.36 17.64 19.37
N LEU A 102 5.17 17.48 18.32
CA LEU A 102 6.61 17.76 18.35
C LEU A 102 6.87 19.23 18.72
N GLY A 103 6.09 20.16 18.17
CA GLY A 103 6.18 21.59 18.48
C GLY A 103 5.95 21.90 19.96
N ILE A 104 4.96 21.24 20.58
CA ILE A 104 4.74 21.35 22.03
C ILE A 104 5.91 20.76 22.81
N LEU A 105 6.41 19.60 22.37
CA LEU A 105 7.41 18.85 23.12
C LEU A 105 8.82 19.44 23.03
N LEU A 106 9.13 20.20 21.97
CA LEU A 106 10.34 21.03 21.88
C LEU A 106 10.20 22.38 22.58
N SER A 107 9.09 22.62 23.30
CA SER A 107 8.78 23.91 23.96
C SER A 107 8.86 25.11 23.00
N LEU A 108 8.59 24.90 21.70
CA LEU A 108 8.54 25.99 20.72
C LEU A 108 7.39 26.96 21.00
N PHE A 109 6.39 26.49 21.74
CA PHE A 109 5.32 27.29 22.29
C PHE A 109 5.54 27.40 23.80
N SER A 110 5.57 28.64 24.32
CA SER A 110 5.73 28.97 25.74
C SER A 110 4.82 28.13 26.65
N SER A 111 5.11 28.11 27.96
CA SER A 111 4.55 27.26 29.05
C SER A 111 3.03 26.98 29.07
N SER A 112 2.24 27.67 28.25
CA SER A 112 0.83 27.38 27.98
C SER A 112 0.55 27.47 26.46
N PRO A 113 0.25 26.35 25.77
CA PRO A 113 -0.09 26.38 24.36
C PRO A 113 -1.40 27.15 24.13
N PRO A 114 -1.52 27.91 23.03
CA PRO A 114 -2.73 28.66 22.74
C PRO A 114 -3.92 27.72 22.52
N LEU A 115 -5.14 28.16 22.86
CA LEU A 115 -6.36 27.36 22.79
C LEU A 115 -6.59 26.74 21.40
N LEU A 116 -6.31 27.50 20.34
CA LEU A 116 -6.41 27.05 18.95
C LEU A 116 -5.47 25.87 18.65
N LEU A 117 -4.27 25.85 19.23
CA LEU A 117 -3.32 24.76 19.04
C LEU A 117 -3.83 23.47 19.70
N LYS A 118 -4.43 23.59 20.89
CA LYS A 118 -5.04 22.45 21.58
C LYS A 118 -6.21 21.87 20.78
N GLN A 119 -7.11 22.73 20.30
CA GLN A 119 -8.23 22.32 19.43
C GLN A 119 -7.74 21.65 18.13
N ALA A 120 -6.71 22.21 17.50
CA ALA A 120 -6.12 21.63 16.29
C ALA A 120 -5.55 20.23 16.58
N ILE A 121 -4.83 20.05 17.68
CA ILE A 121 -4.28 18.75 18.08
C ILE A 121 -5.39 17.72 18.31
N ASP A 122 -6.45 18.08 19.04
CA ASP A 122 -7.58 17.19 19.30
C ASP A 122 -8.33 16.79 18.02
N LEU A 123 -8.47 17.75 17.08
CA LEU A 123 -9.05 17.50 15.76
C LEU A 123 -8.18 16.54 14.95
N PHE A 124 -6.89 16.82 14.81
CA PHE A 124 -5.98 15.97 14.04
C PHE A 124 -5.79 14.59 14.69
N TYR A 125 -5.84 14.50 16.02
CA TYR A 125 -5.85 13.24 16.73
C TYR A 125 -7.10 12.41 16.39
N SER A 126 -8.29 13.03 16.44
CA SER A 126 -9.54 12.37 16.07
C SER A 126 -9.50 11.88 14.62
N LEU A 127 -8.98 12.71 13.72
CA LEU A 127 -8.85 12.42 12.29
C LEU A 127 -7.83 11.28 12.04
N LEU A 128 -6.76 11.19 12.83
CA LEU A 128 -5.80 10.09 12.82
C LEU A 128 -6.47 8.77 13.23
N VAL A 129 -7.24 8.76 14.33
CA VAL A 129 -7.96 7.56 14.80
C VAL A 129 -8.96 7.08 13.74
N ILE A 130 -9.73 7.99 13.17
CA ILE A 130 -10.65 7.69 12.06
C ILE A 130 -9.87 7.11 10.88
N GLY A 131 -8.72 7.68 10.52
CA GLY A 131 -7.87 7.19 9.44
C GLY A 131 -7.38 5.75 9.63
N ILE A 132 -7.00 5.37 10.86
CA ILE A 132 -6.58 4.00 11.20
C ILE A 132 -7.74 3.01 10.99
N VAL A 133 -8.96 3.39 11.37
CA VAL A 133 -10.16 2.55 11.22
C VAL A 133 -10.65 2.50 9.77
N CYS A 134 -10.60 3.61 9.04
CA CYS A 134 -11.06 3.71 7.66
C CYS A 134 -10.15 2.94 6.68
N ASN A 135 -8.83 2.94 6.89
CA ASN A 135 -7.89 2.26 5.99
C ASN A 135 -8.21 0.78 5.71
N PRO A 136 -8.44 -0.09 6.72
CA PRO A 136 -8.81 -1.49 6.48
C PRO A 136 -10.21 -1.60 5.85
N ILE A 137 -11.15 -0.72 6.21
CA ILE A 137 -12.51 -0.69 5.62
C ILE A 137 -12.42 -0.42 4.11
N ILE A 138 -11.73 0.65 3.72
CA ILE A 138 -11.54 1.00 2.31
C ILE A 138 -10.81 -0.13 1.58
N THR A 139 -9.77 -0.72 2.19
CA THR A 139 -9.03 -1.84 1.60
C THR A 139 -9.93 -3.05 1.34
N LEU A 140 -10.81 -3.36 2.28
CA LEU A 140 -11.76 -4.46 2.19
C LEU A 140 -12.82 -4.24 1.10
N PHE A 141 -13.30 -3.01 0.92
CA PHE A 141 -14.21 -2.65 -0.18
C PHE A 141 -13.53 -2.63 -1.56
N THR A 142 -12.29 -2.16 -1.61
CA THR A 142 -11.55 -1.97 -2.88
C THR A 142 -11.08 -3.29 -3.46
N GLN A 143 -10.73 -4.26 -2.62
CA GLN A 143 -10.24 -5.55 -3.07
C GLN A 143 -11.37 -6.53 -3.38
N ARG A 144 -11.50 -6.90 -4.66
CA ARG A 144 -12.53 -7.84 -5.17
C ARG A 144 -12.60 -9.18 -4.42
N ILE A 145 -11.46 -9.69 -3.93
CA ILE A 145 -11.40 -10.97 -3.20
C ILE A 145 -12.17 -10.84 -1.89
N TYR A 146 -11.87 -9.82 -1.09
CA TYR A 146 -12.54 -9.57 0.17
C TYR A 146 -14.01 -9.22 -0.03
N ARG A 147 -14.35 -8.42 -1.04
CA ARG A 147 -15.75 -8.12 -1.38
C ARG A 147 -16.54 -9.38 -1.70
N ASN A 148 -15.98 -10.32 -2.46
CA ASN A 148 -16.65 -11.60 -2.76
C ASN A 148 -16.83 -12.48 -1.51
N TYR A 149 -15.85 -12.49 -0.59
CA TYR A 149 -16.00 -13.19 0.69
C TYR A 149 -17.08 -12.55 1.57
N LEU A 150 -17.14 -11.22 1.61
CA LEU A 150 -18.11 -10.49 2.42
C LEU A 150 -19.53 -10.63 1.87
N ILE A 151 -19.68 -10.57 0.54
CA ILE A 151 -20.93 -10.92 -0.17
C ILE A 151 -21.33 -12.35 0.16
N ASN A 152 -20.43 -13.34 0.07
CA ASN A 152 -20.77 -14.72 0.42
C ASN A 152 -21.12 -14.90 1.90
N TYR A 153 -20.50 -14.15 2.81
CA TYR A 153 -20.79 -14.20 4.24
C TYR A 153 -22.15 -13.57 4.56
N PHE A 154 -22.46 -12.41 3.97
CA PHE A 154 -23.73 -11.68 4.19
C PHE A 154 -24.92 -12.20 3.38
N LEU A 155 -24.70 -12.79 2.20
CA LEU A 155 -25.76 -13.35 1.34
C LEU A 155 -25.99 -14.85 1.51
N ASN A 156 -25.11 -15.58 2.24
CA ASN A 156 -25.37 -16.97 2.66
C ASN A 156 -25.42 -17.17 4.20
N PRO A 157 -26.21 -16.39 4.98
CA PRO A 157 -26.49 -16.79 6.36
C PRO A 157 -27.42 -18.02 6.41
N PHE A 158 -28.17 -18.30 5.34
CA PHE A 158 -29.00 -19.50 5.20
C PHE A 158 -28.38 -20.46 4.19
N GLY A 159 -27.72 -21.50 4.71
CA GLY A 159 -27.00 -22.49 3.92
C GLY A 159 -27.84 -23.11 2.81
N LYS A 160 -27.54 -22.76 1.56
CA LYS A 160 -27.64 -23.72 0.45
C LYS A 160 -26.25 -24.27 0.17
N LYS A 161 -25.96 -25.43 0.76
CA LYS A 161 -24.96 -26.39 0.26
C LYS A 161 -25.37 -26.80 -1.17
N ASN A 162 -25.10 -25.97 -2.17
CA ASN A 162 -25.09 -26.45 -3.54
C ASN A 162 -23.74 -27.11 -3.80
N LYS A 163 -23.71 -28.43 -3.57
CA LYS A 163 -22.78 -29.37 -4.20
C LYS A 163 -22.96 -29.29 -5.72
N THR A 164 -22.45 -28.25 -6.38
CA THR A 164 -22.42 -28.18 -7.85
C THR A 164 -21.44 -27.11 -8.33
N ASN A 165 -20.15 -27.42 -8.34
CA ASN A 165 -19.32 -27.22 -9.55
C ASN A 165 -17.89 -27.74 -9.35
N LYS A 166 -17.72 -29.06 -9.46
CA LYS A 166 -16.42 -29.72 -9.66
C LYS A 166 -15.96 -29.65 -11.13
N ASN A 167 -16.53 -28.75 -11.95
CA ASN A 167 -16.30 -28.68 -13.41
C ASN A 167 -15.57 -27.43 -13.91
N ASN A 168 -15.14 -26.50 -13.04
CA ASN A 168 -14.41 -25.29 -13.48
C ASN A 168 -12.88 -25.42 -13.45
N SER A 169 -12.32 -26.52 -12.95
CA SER A 169 -10.88 -26.79 -13.03
C SER A 169 -10.43 -27.22 -14.43
N SER A 170 -11.34 -27.70 -15.29
CA SER A 170 -11.01 -28.12 -16.66
C SER A 170 -11.01 -26.99 -17.69
N ARG A 171 -11.70 -25.87 -17.44
CA ARG A 171 -11.69 -24.71 -18.36
C ARG A 171 -10.45 -23.83 -18.23
N ARG A 172 -9.90 -23.70 -17.02
CA ARG A 172 -8.72 -22.84 -16.78
C ARG A 172 -7.42 -23.44 -17.31
N SER A 173 -7.34 -24.77 -17.41
CA SER A 173 -6.19 -25.44 -18.03
C SER A 173 -6.19 -25.28 -19.55
N ARG A 174 -7.36 -25.34 -20.22
CA ARG A 174 -7.43 -25.21 -21.69
C ARG A 174 -7.02 -23.83 -22.21
N THR A 175 -7.30 -22.75 -21.47
CA THR A 175 -6.89 -21.39 -21.89
C THR A 175 -5.38 -21.16 -21.75
N ALA A 176 -4.73 -21.79 -20.78
CA ALA A 176 -3.27 -21.70 -20.63
C ALA A 176 -2.55 -22.52 -21.72
N THR A 177 -3.07 -23.70 -22.07
CA THR A 177 -2.51 -24.52 -23.16
C THR A 177 -2.77 -23.90 -24.53
N SER A 178 -3.89 -23.21 -24.75
CA SER A 178 -4.16 -22.51 -26.02
C SER A 178 -3.32 -21.24 -26.19
N LEU A 179 -3.01 -20.52 -25.11
CA LEU A 179 -2.10 -19.37 -25.16
C LEU A 179 -0.66 -19.79 -25.50
N TYR A 180 -0.17 -20.88 -24.90
CA TYR A 180 1.16 -21.43 -25.22
C TYR A 180 1.26 -21.98 -26.64
N LYS A 181 0.16 -22.53 -27.18
CA LYS A 181 0.10 -23.04 -28.56
C LYS A 181 0.12 -21.90 -29.57
N ASN A 182 -0.61 -20.82 -29.33
CA ASN A 182 -0.57 -19.63 -30.18
C ASN A 182 0.79 -18.91 -30.15
N GLU A 183 1.48 -18.91 -29.01
CA GLU A 183 2.80 -18.28 -28.88
C GLU A 183 3.89 -19.02 -29.70
N LYS A 184 3.82 -20.35 -29.76
CA LYS A 184 4.70 -21.17 -30.63
C LYS A 184 4.40 -21.01 -32.12
N GLU A 185 3.12 -20.89 -32.51
CA GLU A 185 2.76 -20.65 -33.91
C GLU A 185 3.25 -19.27 -34.40
N ILE A 186 3.19 -18.24 -33.54
CA ILE A 186 3.69 -16.89 -33.88
C ILE A 186 5.22 -16.87 -34.01
N LEU A 187 5.94 -17.63 -33.19
CA LEU A 187 7.41 -17.79 -33.30
C LEU A 187 7.82 -18.46 -34.61
N ASN A 188 7.16 -19.56 -35.01
CA ASN A 188 7.44 -20.25 -36.27
C ASN A 188 7.18 -19.37 -37.51
N ILE A 189 6.12 -18.55 -37.50
CA ILE A 189 5.81 -17.64 -38.62
C ILE A 189 6.86 -16.53 -38.76
N ASN A 190 7.48 -16.11 -37.66
CA ASN A 190 8.54 -15.08 -37.69
C ASN A 190 9.90 -15.65 -38.14
N GLU A 191 10.22 -16.90 -37.80
CA GLU A 191 11.42 -17.59 -38.34
C GLU A 191 11.29 -17.81 -39.86
N GLU A 192 10.14 -18.28 -40.36
CA GLU A 192 9.92 -18.43 -41.82
C GLU A 192 10.02 -17.11 -42.59
N LYS A 193 9.60 -16.00 -41.98
CA LYS A 193 9.73 -14.66 -42.59
C LYS A 193 11.16 -14.12 -42.53
N GLY A 194 11.94 -14.50 -41.53
CA GLY A 194 13.38 -14.20 -41.45
C GLY A 194 14.15 -14.89 -42.57
N GLU A 195 13.95 -16.20 -42.74
CA GLU A 195 14.64 -16.99 -43.77
C GLU A 195 14.24 -16.62 -45.20
N ARG A 196 13.00 -16.16 -45.44
CA ARG A 196 12.60 -15.64 -46.76
C ARG A 196 13.24 -14.28 -47.07
N ARG A 197 13.55 -13.45 -46.07
CA ARG A 197 14.21 -12.17 -46.31
C ARG A 197 15.68 -12.34 -46.64
N GLU A 198 16.37 -13.31 -46.03
CA GLU A 198 17.76 -13.61 -46.37
C GLU A 198 17.92 -14.21 -47.76
N ARG A 199 16.94 -15.01 -48.24
CA ARG A 199 16.93 -15.54 -49.61
C ARG A 199 16.62 -14.54 -50.72
N ILE A 200 16.17 -13.33 -50.39
CA ILE A 200 15.90 -12.25 -51.38
C ILE A 200 17.10 -11.28 -51.47
N LEU A 201 18.06 -11.37 -50.55
CA LEU A 201 19.24 -10.50 -50.48
C LEU A 201 20.54 -11.18 -50.96
N LEU A 202 20.45 -12.42 -51.46
CA LEU A 202 21.49 -13.16 -52.16
C LEU A 202 21.05 -13.39 -53.61
#